data_AF-A0A9P5CNQ0-F1
#
_entry.id   AF-A0A9P5CNQ0-F1
#
_cell.length_a   1.000
_cell.length_b   1.000
_cell.length_c   1.000
_cell.angle_alpha   90.00
_cell.angle_beta   90.00
_cell.angle_gamma   90.00
#
_symmetry.space_group_name_H-M   'P 1'
#
loop_
_entity.id
_entity.type
_entity.pdbx_description
1 polymer ?
#
loop_
_entity_poly.entity_id
_entity_poly.type
_entity_poly.pdbx_seq_one_letter_code
_entity_poly.pdbx_strand_id
1 'polypeptide(L)'
;SVRQGGVGKHAAYLSETEPETLTTFFKYLVAISTWYAATEGFAKLAVCLLYRRIFPQRPVQFVIHITMGVLICTSLAVTLAILFDCMPFSAHWATTEGQISHCIDTESLYIWCSFPNIVTDVVLLLLPMPVLWNLKASAGMRIGVIITFLFGSTGTITSILRFVAFYDKNPFIDPTWNGVTMIIWTVCEPGVYLIAACLLVLRPVFERL
;
A
#
# COMPACT_ATOMS: atom_id res chain seq x y z
N SER A 1 14.51 -6.60 12.76
CA SER A 1 14.47 -6.72 11.29
C SER A 1 15.87 -6.94 10.69
N VAL A 2 16.78 -5.95 10.67
CA VAL A 2 18.12 -6.10 10.03
C VAL A 2 19.04 -7.14 10.70
N ARG A 3 19.09 -7.20 12.04
CA ARG A 3 19.94 -8.18 12.79
C ARG A 3 19.42 -9.62 12.80
N GLN A 4 18.15 -9.85 12.46
CA GLN A 4 17.49 -11.17 12.59
C GLN A 4 17.03 -11.77 11.25
N GLY A 5 16.81 -10.93 10.21
CA GLY A 5 16.31 -11.38 8.91
C GLY A 5 17.28 -11.16 7.74
N GLY A 6 18.55 -10.84 7.99
CA GLY A 6 19.57 -10.74 6.92
C GLY A 6 19.30 -9.69 5.83
N VAL A 7 18.37 -8.75 6.07
CA VAL A 7 17.92 -7.71 5.13
C VAL A 7 19.13 -6.92 4.62
N GLY A 8 19.34 -6.88 3.30
CA GLY A 8 20.50 -6.25 2.67
C GLY A 8 21.73 -7.15 2.46
N LYS A 9 21.62 -8.47 2.61
CA LYS A 9 22.61 -9.45 2.10
C LYS A 9 22.00 -10.25 0.94
N HIS A 10 22.80 -10.69 -0.04
CA HIS A 10 22.31 -11.50 -1.16
C HIS A 10 21.68 -12.81 -0.67
N ALA A 11 20.57 -13.21 -1.28
CA ALA A 11 19.85 -14.42 -0.91
C ALA A 11 20.74 -15.66 -1.05
N ALA A 12 21.56 -15.71 -2.10
CA ALA A 12 22.52 -16.78 -2.35
C ALA A 12 23.60 -16.90 -1.26
N TYR A 13 24.05 -15.77 -0.69
CA TYR A 13 25.00 -15.78 0.42
C TYR A 13 24.35 -16.30 1.72
N LEU A 14 23.11 -15.89 1.98
CA LEU A 14 22.37 -16.32 3.16
C LEU A 14 21.96 -17.79 3.11
N SER A 15 21.65 -18.33 1.93
CA SER A 15 21.28 -19.74 1.78
C SER A 15 22.44 -20.68 2.11
N GLU A 16 23.68 -20.27 1.82
CA GLU A 16 24.88 -21.05 2.10
C GLU A 16 25.38 -20.87 3.55
N THR A 17 25.27 -19.66 4.10
CA THR A 17 25.91 -19.33 5.38
C THR A 17 24.97 -19.51 6.59
N GLU A 18 23.69 -19.11 6.47
CA GLU A 18 22.76 -19.00 7.60
C GLU A 18 21.29 -19.26 7.15
N PRO A 19 20.92 -20.49 6.73
CA PRO A 19 19.61 -20.77 6.13
C PRO A 19 18.42 -20.46 7.06
N GLU A 20 18.58 -20.54 8.38
CA GLU A 20 17.53 -20.18 9.35
C GLU A 20 17.14 -18.70 9.29
N THR A 21 18.10 -17.79 9.03
CA THR A 21 17.81 -16.36 8.90
C THR A 21 16.99 -16.04 7.64
N LEU A 22 17.12 -16.86 6.61
CA LEU A 22 16.38 -16.76 5.35
C LEU A 22 14.92 -17.17 5.54
N THR A 23 14.67 -18.26 6.28
CA THR A 23 13.28 -18.63 6.67
C THR A 23 12.61 -17.58 7.54
N THR A 24 13.39 -16.93 8.41
CA THR A 24 12.92 -15.86 9.30
C THR A 24 12.57 -14.60 8.51
N PHE A 25 13.37 -14.28 7.49
CA PHE A 25 13.09 -13.20 6.55
C PHE A 25 11.76 -13.37 5.84
N PHE A 26 11.50 -14.55 5.24
CA PHE A 26 10.23 -14.80 4.54
C PHE A 26 9.01 -14.72 5.46
N LYS A 27 9.11 -15.22 6.71
CA LYS A 27 8.05 -15.06 7.72
C LYS A 27 7.75 -13.58 8.00
N TYR A 28 8.79 -12.76 8.15
CA TYR A 28 8.62 -11.31 8.32
C TYR A 28 8.06 -10.63 7.07
N LEU A 29 8.43 -11.09 5.88
CA LEU A 29 7.97 -10.52 4.62
C LEU A 29 6.46 -10.74 4.43
N VAL A 30 5.96 -11.95 4.72
CA VAL A 30 4.52 -12.24 4.73
C VAL A 30 3.81 -11.36 5.78
N ALA A 31 4.32 -11.30 7.01
CA ALA A 31 3.72 -10.49 8.07
C ALA A 31 3.65 -9.00 7.73
N ILE A 32 4.72 -8.43 7.19
CA ILE A 32 4.79 -7.02 6.75
C ILE A 32 3.82 -6.78 5.60
N SER A 33 3.73 -7.69 4.63
CA SER A 33 2.84 -7.55 3.47
C SER A 33 1.36 -7.56 3.87
N THR A 34 0.97 -8.46 4.78
CA THR A 34 -0.40 -8.51 5.32
C THR A 34 -0.72 -7.25 6.12
N TRP A 35 0.22 -6.79 6.96
CA TRP A 35 0.01 -5.58 7.76
C TRP A 35 -0.13 -4.34 6.88
N TYR A 36 0.69 -4.25 5.84
CA TYR A 36 0.63 -3.18 4.84
C TYR A 36 -0.72 -3.14 4.11
N ALA A 37 -1.19 -4.29 3.60
CA ALA A 37 -2.47 -4.35 2.89
C ALA A 37 -3.65 -3.87 3.77
N ALA A 38 -3.59 -4.16 5.06
CA ALA A 38 -4.58 -3.68 6.03
C ALA A 38 -4.44 -2.18 6.29
N THR A 39 -3.23 -1.69 6.64
CA THR A 39 -3.01 -0.28 6.98
C THR A 39 -3.31 0.64 5.80
N GLU A 40 -2.96 0.23 4.59
CA GLU A 40 -3.26 0.97 3.37
C GLU A 40 -4.78 1.11 3.15
N GLY A 41 -5.52 0.01 3.25
CA GLY A 41 -6.98 0.03 3.12
C GLY A 41 -7.64 0.93 4.15
N PHE A 42 -7.23 0.83 5.42
CA PHE A 42 -7.76 1.69 6.49
C PHE A 42 -7.44 3.17 6.29
N ALA A 43 -6.22 3.50 5.83
CA ALA A 43 -5.82 4.88 5.57
C ALA A 43 -6.68 5.52 4.46
N LYS A 44 -6.87 4.82 3.34
CA LYS A 44 -7.70 5.29 2.22
C LYS A 44 -9.17 5.43 2.60
N LEU A 45 -9.69 4.51 3.42
CA LEU A 45 -11.04 4.59 3.98
C LEU A 45 -11.21 5.81 4.91
N ALA A 46 -10.22 6.10 5.76
CA ALA A 46 -10.26 7.28 6.62
C ALA A 46 -10.33 8.58 5.80
N VAL A 47 -9.57 8.68 4.70
CA VAL A 47 -9.64 9.81 3.75
C VAL A 47 -11.03 9.90 3.10
N CYS A 48 -11.59 8.78 2.63
CA CYS A 48 -12.94 8.74 2.06
C CYS A 48 -14.00 9.24 3.04
N LEU A 49 -13.95 8.79 4.30
CA LEU A 49 -14.88 9.20 5.35
C LEU A 49 -14.80 10.71 5.64
N LEU A 50 -13.59 11.24 5.66
CA LEU A 50 -13.34 12.66 5.83
C LEU A 50 -13.86 13.46 4.64
N TYR A 51 -13.62 13.00 3.41
CA TYR A 51 -14.14 13.60 2.19
C TYR A 51 -15.67 13.62 2.16
N ARG A 52 -16.30 12.54 2.62
CA ARG A 52 -17.76 12.47 2.77
C ARG A 52 -18.29 13.53 3.73
N ARG A 53 -17.53 13.87 4.78
CA ARG A 53 -17.89 14.92 5.75
C ARG A 53 -17.68 16.33 5.20
N ILE A 54 -16.65 16.54 4.38
CA ILE A 54 -16.29 17.84 3.81
C ILE A 54 -17.17 18.19 2.60
N PHE A 55 -17.51 17.21 1.76
CA PHE A 55 -18.18 17.40 0.48
C PHE A 55 -19.62 16.86 0.53
N PRO A 56 -20.62 17.72 0.83
CA PRO A 56 -22.01 17.29 0.91
C PRO A 56 -22.65 17.05 -0.47
N GLN A 57 -21.98 17.33 -1.59
CA GLN A 57 -22.56 17.23 -2.93
C GLN A 57 -22.94 15.78 -3.27
N ARG A 58 -24.20 15.54 -3.65
CA ARG A 58 -24.72 14.20 -4.01
C ARG A 58 -23.86 13.41 -5.02
N PRO A 59 -23.42 13.98 -6.17
CA PRO A 59 -22.59 13.22 -7.10
C PRO A 59 -21.23 12.84 -6.50
N VAL A 60 -20.65 13.71 -5.66
CA VAL A 60 -19.38 13.42 -4.98
C VAL A 60 -19.55 12.32 -3.94
N GLN A 61 -20.64 12.35 -3.16
CA GLN A 61 -20.94 11.29 -2.19
C GLN A 61 -21.14 9.92 -2.87
N PHE A 62 -21.79 9.87 -4.03
CA PHE A 62 -21.95 8.64 -4.79
C PHE A 62 -20.61 8.03 -5.20
N VAL A 63 -19.70 8.85 -5.73
CA VAL A 63 -18.33 8.41 -6.08
C VAL A 63 -17.57 7.93 -4.85
N ILE A 64 -17.67 8.63 -3.72
CA ILE A 64 -17.03 8.21 -2.46
C ILE A 64 -17.56 6.85 -2.02
N HIS A 65 -18.88 6.61 -2.07
CA HIS A 65 -19.46 5.32 -1.68
C HIS A 65 -18.98 4.15 -2.56
N ILE A 66 -18.91 4.35 -3.88
CA ILE A 66 -18.33 3.36 -4.80
C ILE A 66 -16.86 3.11 -4.45
N THR A 67 -16.08 4.18 -4.25
CA THR A 67 -14.65 4.08 -3.94
C THR A 67 -14.42 3.32 -2.64
N MET A 68 -15.21 3.58 -1.59
CA MET A 68 -15.13 2.82 -0.33
C MET A 68 -15.45 1.35 -0.53
N GLY A 69 -16.47 1.01 -1.34
CA GLY A 69 -16.81 -0.38 -1.66
C GLY A 69 -15.66 -1.08 -2.37
N VAL A 70 -15.08 -0.45 -3.39
CA VAL A 70 -13.92 -0.96 -4.12
C VAL A 70 -12.73 -1.15 -3.18
N LEU A 71 -12.43 -0.20 -2.30
CA LEU A 71 -11.34 -0.30 -1.33
C LEU A 71 -11.50 -1.48 -0.37
N ILE A 72 -12.71 -1.70 0.16
CA ILE A 72 -12.98 -2.83 1.05
C ILE A 72 -12.84 -4.16 0.31
N CYS A 73 -13.42 -4.28 -0.88
CA CYS A 73 -13.34 -5.49 -1.68
C CYS A 73 -11.90 -5.83 -2.08
N THR A 74 -11.15 -4.83 -2.52
CA THR A 74 -9.75 -5.00 -2.96
C THR A 74 -8.82 -5.31 -1.80
N SER A 75 -8.93 -4.59 -0.68
CA SER A 75 -8.14 -4.87 0.54
C SER A 75 -8.41 -6.27 1.09
N LEU A 76 -9.68 -6.71 1.10
CA LEU A 76 -10.03 -8.07 1.51
C LEU A 76 -9.48 -9.12 0.54
N ALA A 77 -9.64 -8.90 -0.77
CA ALA A 77 -9.14 -9.81 -1.80
C ALA A 77 -7.61 -9.97 -1.73
N VAL A 78 -6.87 -8.87 -1.58
CA VAL A 78 -5.40 -8.88 -1.46
C VAL A 78 -4.98 -9.59 -0.18
N THR A 79 -5.63 -9.32 0.95
CA THR A 79 -5.32 -9.98 2.22
C THR A 79 -5.52 -11.50 2.13
N LEU A 80 -6.62 -11.93 1.52
CA LEU A 80 -6.88 -13.34 1.29
C LEU A 80 -5.88 -13.95 0.29
N ALA A 81 -5.54 -13.24 -0.78
CA ALA A 81 -4.55 -13.70 -1.74
C ALA A 81 -3.19 -13.94 -1.07
N ILE A 82 -2.69 -13.04 -0.22
CA ILE A 82 -1.42 -13.19 0.51
C ILE A 82 -1.46 -14.37 1.51
N LEU A 83 -2.64 -14.73 2.02
CA LEU A 83 -2.77 -15.84 2.97
C LEU A 83 -2.92 -17.20 2.28
N PHE A 84 -3.40 -17.23 1.04
CA PHE A 84 -3.76 -18.44 0.30
C PHE A 84 -3.03 -18.60 -1.05
N ASP A 85 -2.04 -17.77 -1.34
CA ASP A 85 -1.20 -17.82 -2.54
C ASP A 85 -0.35 -19.10 -2.61
N CYS A 86 0.05 -19.67 -1.47
CA CYS A 86 0.79 -20.93 -1.40
C CYS A 86 0.11 -21.96 -0.48
N MET A 87 -0.06 -23.19 -0.99
CA MET A 87 -0.51 -24.32 -0.19
C MET A 87 0.52 -25.46 -0.19
N PRO A 88 0.95 -25.96 1.00
CA PRO A 88 0.61 -25.48 2.35
C PRO A 88 1.24 -24.11 2.66
N PHE A 89 0.64 -23.32 3.56
CA PHE A 89 1.14 -21.98 3.94
C PHE A 89 2.61 -22.00 4.40
N SER A 90 3.10 -23.14 4.91
CA SER A 90 4.50 -23.37 5.27
C SER A 90 5.48 -23.34 4.09
N ALA A 91 4.98 -23.49 2.86
CA ALA A 91 5.79 -23.41 1.63
C ALA A 91 6.33 -21.99 1.39
N HIS A 92 5.82 -20.96 2.07
CA HIS A 92 6.38 -19.60 2.02
C HIS A 92 7.82 -19.49 2.52
N TRP A 93 8.26 -20.39 3.40
CA TRP A 93 9.57 -20.30 4.06
C TRP A 93 10.34 -21.61 4.10
N ALA A 94 9.77 -22.74 3.67
CA ALA A 94 10.46 -24.02 3.64
C ALA A 94 11.23 -24.20 2.33
N THR A 95 12.55 -24.40 2.41
CA THR A 95 13.36 -24.85 1.29
C THR A 95 12.93 -26.25 0.86
N THR A 96 12.66 -26.38 -0.43
CA THR A 96 11.96 -27.49 -1.08
C THR A 96 12.74 -28.80 -1.05
N GLU A 97 12.75 -29.51 0.08
CA GLU A 97 13.04 -30.93 0.11
C GLU A 97 11.77 -31.70 0.48
N GLY A 98 10.98 -32.07 -0.55
CA GLY A 98 9.99 -33.15 -0.44
C GLY A 98 8.50 -32.77 -0.33
N GLN A 99 8.12 -31.49 -0.40
CA GLN A 99 6.69 -31.11 -0.46
C GLN A 99 6.29 -30.65 -1.87
N ILE A 100 5.23 -31.26 -2.43
CA ILE A 100 4.53 -30.75 -3.61
C ILE A 100 3.84 -29.45 -3.18
N SER A 101 4.49 -28.31 -3.38
CA SER A 101 3.91 -27.00 -3.14
C SER A 101 3.22 -26.50 -4.41
N HIS A 102 1.94 -26.15 -4.29
CA HIS A 102 1.22 -25.41 -5.31
C HIS A 102 1.14 -23.96 -4.86
N CYS A 103 2.01 -23.13 -5.43
CA CYS A 103 1.97 -21.69 -5.28
C CYS A 103 1.39 -21.07 -6.56
N ILE A 104 0.50 -20.10 -6.38
CA ILE A 104 0.06 -19.22 -7.46
C ILE A 104 1.23 -18.31 -7.83
N ASP A 105 1.29 -17.91 -9.10
CA ASP A 105 2.24 -16.90 -9.56
C ASP A 105 2.03 -15.58 -8.80
N THR A 106 2.88 -15.37 -7.79
CA THR A 106 2.83 -14.19 -6.92
C THR A 106 3.09 -12.91 -7.71
N GLU A 107 3.91 -12.95 -8.77
CA GLU A 107 4.17 -11.80 -9.62
C GLU A 107 2.89 -11.30 -10.29
N SER A 108 2.19 -12.20 -10.99
CA SER A 108 0.91 -11.89 -11.62
C SER A 108 -0.10 -11.37 -10.59
N LEU A 109 -0.22 -12.00 -9.42
CA LEU A 109 -1.12 -11.54 -8.37
C LEU A 109 -0.82 -10.09 -7.93
N TYR A 110 0.45 -9.77 -7.66
CA TYR A 110 0.84 -8.42 -7.25
C TYR A 110 0.61 -7.38 -8.36
N ILE A 111 0.86 -7.73 -9.63
CA ILE A 111 0.62 -6.84 -10.77
C ILE A 111 -0.88 -6.53 -10.89
N TRP A 112 -1.73 -7.57 -10.90
CA TRP A 112 -3.18 -7.40 -11.04
C TRP A 112 -3.81 -6.68 -9.85
N CYS A 113 -3.29 -6.89 -8.64
CA CYS A 113 -3.75 -6.17 -7.44
C CYS A 113 -3.26 -4.71 -7.39
N SER A 114 -2.14 -4.38 -8.04
CA SER A 114 -1.62 -3.01 -8.08
C SER A 114 -2.50 -2.08 -8.93
N PHE A 115 -3.16 -2.61 -9.96
CA PHE A 115 -4.03 -1.81 -10.84
C PHE A 115 -5.21 -1.12 -10.12
N PRO A 116 -6.10 -1.83 -9.39
CA PRO A 116 -7.18 -1.17 -8.66
C PRO A 116 -6.64 -0.20 -7.60
N ASN A 117 -5.48 -0.49 -7.04
CA ASN A 117 -4.85 0.36 -6.05
C ASN A 117 -4.48 1.74 -6.63
N ILE A 118 -3.79 1.75 -7.78
CA ILE A 118 -3.46 2.97 -8.54
C ILE A 118 -4.73 3.72 -8.93
N VAL A 119 -5.77 3.02 -9.40
CA VAL A 119 -7.04 3.64 -9.77
C VAL A 119 -7.66 4.35 -8.57
N THR A 120 -7.67 3.72 -7.38
CA THR A 120 -8.20 4.37 -6.17
C THR A 120 -7.41 5.61 -5.75
N ASP A 121 -6.08 5.59 -5.90
CA ASP A 121 -5.25 6.77 -5.60
C ASP A 121 -5.53 7.93 -6.55
N VAL A 122 -5.67 7.66 -7.85
CA VAL A 122 -6.03 8.67 -8.85
C VAL A 122 -7.43 9.23 -8.59
N VAL A 123 -8.40 8.38 -8.26
CA VAL A 123 -9.77 8.82 -7.92
C VAL A 123 -9.74 9.74 -6.69
N LEU A 124 -9.02 9.36 -5.63
CA LEU A 124 -8.88 10.19 -4.43
C LEU A 124 -8.20 11.53 -4.72
N LEU A 125 -7.22 11.56 -5.62
CA LEU A 125 -6.53 12.78 -6.05
C LEU A 125 -7.44 13.70 -6.87
N LEU A 126 -8.27 13.14 -7.76
CA LEU A 126 -9.17 13.90 -8.63
C LEU A 126 -10.44 14.36 -7.91
N LEU A 127 -10.90 13.64 -6.89
CA LEU A 127 -12.16 13.94 -6.19
C LEU A 127 -12.30 15.41 -5.70
N PRO A 128 -11.28 16.05 -5.09
CA PRO A 128 -11.41 17.43 -4.63
C PRO A 128 -11.27 18.50 -5.73
N MET A 129 -10.73 18.15 -6.91
CA MET A 129 -10.38 19.12 -7.97
C MET A 129 -11.62 19.82 -8.59
N PRO A 130 -12.70 19.11 -8.96
CA PRO A 130 -13.91 19.77 -9.48
C PRO A 130 -14.62 20.66 -8.46
N VAL A 131 -14.54 20.31 -7.18
CA VAL A 131 -15.17 21.11 -6.11
C VAL A 131 -14.41 22.41 -5.88
N LEU A 132 -13.09 22.39 -6.04
CA LEU A 132 -12.26 23.59 -5.96
C LEU A 132 -12.49 24.59 -7.08
N TRP A 133 -12.69 24.12 -8.31
CA TRP A 133 -12.85 25.03 -9.44
C TRP A 133 -14.16 25.82 -9.36
N ASN A 134 -15.18 25.24 -8.74
CA ASN A 134 -16.52 25.82 -8.65
C ASN A 134 -16.76 26.68 -7.42
N LEU A 135 -15.87 26.68 -6.42
CA LEU A 135 -16.05 27.42 -5.18
C LEU A 135 -14.88 28.38 -4.99
N LYS A 136 -15.12 29.67 -4.74
CA LYS A 136 -14.09 30.62 -4.24
C LYS A 136 -13.54 30.07 -2.92
N ALA A 137 -12.55 29.19 -3.02
CA ALA A 137 -12.14 28.31 -1.95
C ALA A 137 -11.51 29.10 -0.79
N SER A 138 -12.00 28.89 0.43
CA SER A 138 -11.35 29.38 1.65
C SER A 138 -9.93 28.82 1.77
N ALA A 139 -9.05 29.48 2.50
CA ALA A 139 -7.67 29.04 2.70
C ALA A 139 -7.58 27.58 3.20
N GLY A 140 -8.51 27.13 4.05
CA GLY A 140 -8.55 25.75 4.53
C GLY A 140 -8.92 24.72 3.46
N MET A 141 -9.72 25.09 2.45
CA MET A 141 -10.00 24.21 1.31
C MET A 141 -8.77 24.05 0.40
N ARG A 142 -7.99 25.12 0.20
CA ARG A 142 -6.70 25.04 -0.51
C ARG A 142 -5.70 24.12 0.21
N ILE A 143 -5.59 24.24 1.53
CA ILE A 143 -4.71 23.40 2.34
C ILE A 143 -5.11 21.93 2.25
N GLY A 144 -6.41 21.61 2.37
CA GLY A 144 -6.89 20.23 2.26
C GLY A 144 -6.55 19.57 0.91
N VAL A 145 -6.50 20.36 -0.15
CA VAL A 145 -6.15 19.87 -1.49
C VAL A 145 -4.65 19.67 -1.63
N ILE A 146 -3.84 20.64 -1.15
CA ILE A 146 -2.39 20.50 -1.16
C ILE A 146 -2.00 19.25 -0.39
N ILE A 147 -2.59 19.04 0.78
CA ILE A 147 -2.45 17.82 1.57
C ILE A 147 -2.81 16.63 0.67
N THR A 148 -4.07 16.49 0.24
CA THR A 148 -4.47 15.27 -0.49
C THR A 148 -3.65 15.03 -1.76
N PHE A 149 -3.23 16.08 -2.46
CA PHE A 149 -2.35 15.99 -3.62
C PHE A 149 -0.96 15.45 -3.23
N LEU A 150 -0.37 15.94 -2.14
CA LEU A 150 0.90 15.42 -1.60
C LEU A 150 0.77 13.92 -1.27
N PHE A 151 -0.31 13.49 -0.62
CA PHE A 151 -0.48 12.08 -0.22
C PHE A 151 -0.85 11.15 -1.38
N GLY A 152 -1.72 11.60 -2.29
CA GLY A 152 -2.03 10.84 -3.51
C GLY A 152 -0.83 10.70 -4.44
N SER A 153 0.05 11.71 -4.48
CA SER A 153 1.30 11.63 -5.23
C SER A 153 2.26 10.59 -4.67
N THR A 154 2.36 10.45 -3.33
CA THR A 154 3.24 9.44 -2.73
C THR A 154 2.76 8.02 -2.99
N GLY A 155 1.45 7.76 -2.97
CA GLY A 155 0.91 6.45 -3.33
C GLY A 155 1.08 6.11 -4.81
N THR A 156 0.90 7.10 -5.68
CA THR A 156 1.15 6.95 -7.12
C THR A 156 2.63 6.68 -7.41
N ILE A 157 3.54 7.44 -6.79
CA ILE A 157 4.99 7.24 -6.92
C ILE A 157 5.39 5.85 -6.41
N THR A 158 4.86 5.42 -5.27
CA THR A 158 5.16 4.10 -4.70
C THR A 158 4.65 2.99 -5.60
N SER A 159 3.46 3.14 -6.18
CA SER A 159 2.90 2.18 -7.13
C SER A 159 3.70 2.11 -8.44
N ILE A 160 4.16 3.25 -8.97
CA ILE A 160 5.03 3.29 -10.15
C ILE A 160 6.38 2.64 -9.86
N LEU A 161 7.01 2.97 -8.72
CA LEU A 161 8.26 2.35 -8.31
C LEU A 161 8.11 0.84 -8.13
N ARG A 162 6.99 0.39 -7.57
CA ARG A 162 6.68 -1.04 -7.42
C ARG A 162 6.51 -1.70 -8.79
N PHE A 163 5.78 -1.08 -9.71
CA PHE A 163 5.63 -1.58 -11.08
C PHE A 163 6.97 -1.66 -11.84
N VAL A 164 7.79 -0.61 -11.77
CA VAL A 164 9.13 -0.58 -12.39
C VAL A 164 10.06 -1.61 -11.75
N ALA A 165 9.99 -1.80 -10.43
CA ALA A 165 10.79 -2.81 -9.73
C ALA A 165 10.43 -4.24 -10.16
N PHE A 166 9.14 -4.52 -10.40
CA PHE A 166 8.70 -5.80 -10.98
C PHE A 166 9.18 -5.95 -12.43
N TYR A 167 9.07 -4.88 -13.24
CA TYR A 167 9.39 -4.93 -14.67
C TYR A 167 10.90 -5.02 -14.99
N ASP A 168 11.75 -4.29 -14.27
CA ASP A 168 13.15 -4.08 -14.67
C ASP A 168 14.14 -5.04 -13.98
N LYS A 169 13.82 -5.53 -12.77
CA LYS A 169 14.82 -6.22 -11.92
C LYS A 169 14.53 -7.67 -11.57
N ASN A 170 13.41 -8.27 -11.99
CA ASN A 170 13.01 -9.62 -11.56
C ASN A 170 13.26 -9.79 -10.04
N PRO A 171 12.46 -9.13 -9.18
CA PRO A 171 12.71 -9.05 -7.74
C PRO A 171 12.83 -10.41 -7.03
N PHE A 172 12.45 -11.49 -7.72
CA PHE A 172 12.62 -12.89 -7.31
C PHE A 172 14.06 -13.42 -7.39
N ILE A 173 14.98 -12.76 -8.11
CA ILE A 173 16.39 -13.17 -8.21
C ILE A 173 17.11 -12.92 -6.87
N ASP A 174 16.78 -11.81 -6.19
CA ASP A 174 17.46 -11.40 -4.94
C ASP A 174 16.51 -10.62 -4.00
N PRO A 175 15.51 -11.29 -3.41
CA PRO A 175 14.45 -10.64 -2.64
C PRO A 175 14.95 -9.95 -1.37
N THR A 176 16.01 -10.47 -0.73
CA THR A 176 16.60 -9.89 0.49
C THR A 176 17.38 -8.60 0.24
N TRP A 177 17.94 -8.41 -0.96
CA TRP A 177 18.70 -7.22 -1.34
C TRP A 177 17.78 -6.13 -1.93
N ASN A 178 16.89 -6.51 -2.85
CA ASN A 178 15.97 -5.56 -3.48
C ASN A 178 14.77 -5.21 -2.58
N GLY A 179 14.42 -6.07 -1.61
CA GLY A 179 13.33 -5.84 -0.67
C GLY A 179 13.57 -4.70 0.32
N VAL A 180 14.82 -4.23 0.50
CA VAL A 180 15.15 -3.15 1.45
C VAL A 180 14.41 -1.86 1.11
N THR A 181 14.52 -1.42 -0.14
CA THR A 181 13.84 -0.21 -0.61
C THR A 181 12.33 -0.37 -0.56
N MET A 182 11.82 -1.55 -0.94
CA MET A 182 10.39 -1.84 -0.88
C MET A 182 9.84 -1.74 0.55
N ILE A 183 10.50 -2.35 1.54
CA ILE A 183 10.08 -2.32 2.95
C ILE A 183 10.04 -0.88 3.49
N ILE A 184 11.01 -0.03 3.12
CA ILE A 184 11.02 1.37 3.54
C ILE A 184 9.78 2.10 3.02
N TRP A 185 9.49 1.98 1.72
CA TRP A 185 8.32 2.63 1.12
C TRP A 185 7.00 2.12 1.72
N THR A 186 6.89 0.81 1.93
CA THR A 186 5.75 0.15 2.57
C THR A 186 5.46 0.69 3.99
N VAL A 187 6.47 1.15 4.72
CA VAL A 187 6.29 1.77 6.05
C VAL A 187 6.03 3.28 5.96
N CYS A 188 6.75 3.99 5.09
CA CYS A 188 6.62 5.43 4.95
C CYS A 188 5.24 5.84 4.40
N GLU A 189 4.72 5.10 3.43
CA GLU A 189 3.46 5.38 2.74
C GLU A 189 2.24 5.51 3.70
N PRO A 190 1.90 4.52 4.55
CA PRO A 190 0.78 4.64 5.50
C PRO A 190 1.03 5.72 6.57
N GLY A 191 2.28 5.97 6.96
CA GLY A 191 2.62 7.03 7.92
C GLY A 191 2.34 8.42 7.34
N VAL A 192 2.65 8.61 6.06
CA VAL A 192 2.35 9.82 5.30
C VAL A 192 0.83 9.99 5.24
N TYR A 193 0.04 8.98 4.86
CA TYR A 193 -1.43 9.08 4.89
C TYR A 193 -2.02 9.42 6.28
N LEU A 194 -1.45 8.90 7.38
CA LEU A 194 -1.94 9.23 8.73
C LEU A 194 -1.72 10.71 9.07
N ILE A 195 -0.53 11.24 8.76
CA ILE A 195 -0.21 12.67 8.96
C ILE A 195 -1.17 13.53 8.15
N ALA A 196 -1.50 13.12 6.91
CA ALA A 196 -2.50 13.78 6.07
C ALA A 196 -3.85 13.94 6.77
N ALA A 197 -4.35 12.83 7.31
CA ALA A 197 -5.66 12.75 7.91
C ALA A 197 -5.71 13.65 9.15
N CYS A 198 -4.67 13.63 9.98
CA CYS A 198 -4.55 14.52 11.13
C CYS A 198 -4.57 16.01 10.72
N LEU A 199 -3.83 16.38 9.66
CA LEU A 199 -3.80 17.76 9.17
C LEU A 199 -5.15 18.21 8.59
N LEU A 200 -5.87 17.34 7.89
CA LEU A 200 -7.21 17.65 7.39
C LEU A 200 -8.23 17.85 8.52
N VAL A 201 -8.13 17.10 9.60
CA VAL A 201 -9.00 17.24 10.78
C VAL A 201 -8.71 18.52 11.55
N LEU A 202 -7.47 19.01 11.54
CA LEU A 202 -7.09 20.27 12.18
C LEU A 202 -7.53 21.52 11.40
N ARG A 203 -7.93 21.39 10.13
CA ARG A 203 -8.46 22.49 9.29
C ARG A 203 -9.42 23.46 10.02
N PRO A 204 -10.54 23.01 10.63
CA PRO A 204 -11.50 23.91 11.29
C PRO A 204 -10.95 24.63 12.52
N VAL A 205 -9.84 24.15 13.10
CA VAL A 205 -9.17 24.84 14.21
C VAL A 205 -8.34 26.00 13.68
N PHE A 206 -7.60 25.79 12.59
CA PHE A 206 -6.81 26.85 11.94
C PHE A 206 -7.66 27.92 11.26
N GLU A 207 -8.86 27.61 10.76
CA GLU A 207 -9.78 28.63 10.23
C GLU A 207 -10.46 29.47 11.33
N ARG A 208 -10.35 29.09 12.61
CA ARG A 208 -10.93 29.80 13.76
C ARG A 208 -9.92 30.61 14.58
N LEU A 209 -8.62 30.46 14.31
CA LEU A 209 -7.52 31.25 14.87
C LEU A 209 -7.24 32.45 13.98
#